data_AF-T0Z8G4-F1
#
_entry.id   AF-T0Z8G4-F1
#
_cell.length_a   1.000
_cell.length_b   1.000
_cell.length_c   1.000
_cell.angle_alpha   90.00
_cell.angle_beta   90.00
_cell.angle_gamma   90.00
#
_symmetry.space_group_name_H-M   'P 1'
#
loop_
_entity.id
_entity.type
_entity.pdbx_description
1 polymer ?
#
loop_
_entity_poly.entity_id
_entity_poly.type
_entity_poly.pdbx_seq_one_letter_code
_entity_poly.pdbx_strand_id
1 'polypeptide(L)'
;MSGSIRESAMKPSSKSARTLPGPPTSTSRVRTSTGDGSTPPFSPPWPSREDRTYRSVLTHGFVVDGQGKKMAKTLGNVIAPSEIIEKYGADVLRLWVAASDYQEDTRLSMEIMNNLVDGYRKIRNTIRYMLSNLYDYPGGRTHAPSRDILDRWILSVWEGTKASILEAYDQRKFAQIIQSLNHFCSLSLSAHYFDMVKDRLYADRADGETRRQTQATMARILEELASVLHPVLPFTTTEILLHASGKSPDKILDASMAILMAPFPERDPSRIDPELESQIERLLGLRTVFGRMTDDLKKEKRIGSTLEIHLRMTGDRSRYNPGNWPDDFFETFFIVSKFSWKDAGSMEDPAAVLATAEGPEPGTILVLHPAPGIKCERCWLRKTTTGKNPEGNPVCDRCHKSLQSPV
;
A
#
# COMPACT_ATOMS: atom_id res chain seq x y z
N MET A 1 6.03 19.82 50.43
CA MET A 1 7.51 19.88 50.47
C MET A 1 7.98 20.46 49.15
N SER A 2 8.41 21.72 49.24
CA SER A 2 8.99 22.54 48.18
C SER A 2 10.37 22.02 47.78
N GLY A 3 10.62 21.89 46.47
CA GLY A 3 11.94 21.59 45.90
C GLY A 3 12.16 22.41 44.64
N SER A 4 12.94 23.47 44.78
CA SER A 4 13.19 24.53 43.81
C SER A 4 14.22 24.16 42.73
N ILE A 5 13.86 24.54 41.50
CA ILE A 5 14.64 24.97 40.32
C ILE A 5 16.15 25.19 40.53
N ARG A 6 16.97 24.62 39.62
CA ARG A 6 18.17 25.28 39.09
C ARG A 6 18.24 25.12 37.58
N GLU A 7 17.81 26.17 36.88
CA GLU A 7 18.22 26.50 35.51
C GLU A 7 19.72 26.79 35.49
N SER A 8 20.41 26.35 34.44
CA SER A 8 21.73 26.88 34.08
C SER A 8 21.69 27.29 32.62
N ALA A 9 21.66 28.61 32.43
CA ALA A 9 21.69 29.30 31.16
C ALA A 9 23.06 29.12 30.49
N MET A 10 23.07 28.55 29.28
CA MET A 10 24.21 28.64 28.35
C MET A 10 24.07 29.92 27.52
N LYS A 11 25.00 30.87 27.72
CA LYS A 11 25.19 32.04 26.83
C LYS A 11 26.03 31.65 25.61
N PRO A 12 25.83 32.33 24.46
CA PRO A 12 26.40 31.93 23.17
C PRO A 12 27.83 32.44 23.00
N SER A 13 28.74 31.56 22.59
CA SER A 13 30.12 31.89 22.22
C SER A 13 30.24 32.00 20.70
N SER A 14 30.41 33.23 20.21
CA SER A 14 30.82 33.58 18.86
C SER A 14 32.21 33.06 18.52
N LYS A 15 32.33 32.13 17.56
CA LYS A 15 33.57 31.91 16.79
C LYS A 15 33.26 31.64 15.32
N SER A 16 34.06 32.31 14.50
CA SER A 16 34.00 32.45 13.05
C SER A 16 33.88 31.14 12.27
N ALA A 17 33.12 31.21 11.17
CA ALA A 17 33.06 30.23 10.10
C ALA A 17 34.46 29.76 9.67
N ARG A 18 34.73 28.47 9.85
CA ARG A 18 35.77 27.73 9.12
C ARG A 18 35.07 26.70 8.24
N THR A 19 35.31 26.83 6.95
CA THR A 19 34.99 25.88 5.89
C THR A 19 35.44 24.46 6.27
N LEU A 20 34.53 23.50 6.13
CA LEU A 20 34.80 22.08 6.32
C LEU A 20 35.71 21.57 5.19
N PRO A 21 36.78 20.81 5.48
CA PRO A 21 37.62 20.20 4.44
C PRO A 21 36.90 19.01 3.80
N GLY A 22 37.07 18.86 2.48
CA GLY A 22 36.54 17.75 1.69
C GLY A 22 37.08 16.37 2.09
N PRO A 23 36.56 15.30 1.48
CA PRO A 23 36.83 13.92 1.90
C PRO A 23 38.32 13.57 1.70
N PRO A 24 38.90 12.70 2.54
CA PRO A 24 40.31 12.38 2.48
C PRO A 24 40.61 11.52 1.24
N THR A 25 41.40 12.06 0.32
CA THR A 25 42.07 11.29 -0.71
C THR A 25 43.17 10.46 -0.05
N SER A 26 42.91 9.16 0.15
CA SER A 26 43.93 8.21 0.60
C SER A 26 44.95 7.98 -0.52
N THR A 27 45.99 8.81 -0.53
CA THR A 27 47.23 8.49 -1.26
C THR A 27 48.12 7.73 -0.29
N SER A 28 48.15 6.40 -0.42
CA SER A 28 49.09 5.55 0.28
C SER A 28 50.51 5.91 -0.17
N ARG A 29 51.27 6.63 0.68
CA ARG A 29 52.72 6.74 0.54
C ARG A 29 53.32 5.39 0.87
N VAL A 30 53.70 4.65 -0.17
CA VAL A 30 54.60 3.49 -0.05
C VAL A 30 55.95 4.01 0.47
N ARG A 31 56.36 3.54 1.65
CA ARG A 31 57.75 3.65 2.12
C ARG A 31 58.61 2.77 1.21
N THR A 32 59.48 3.37 0.40
CA THR A 32 60.52 2.64 -0.32
C THR A 32 61.68 2.38 0.64
N SER A 33 61.72 1.17 1.21
CA SER A 33 62.95 0.62 1.78
C SER A 33 63.92 0.31 0.65
N THR A 34 65.11 0.88 0.70
CA THR A 34 66.25 0.50 -0.15
C THR A 34 66.67 -0.92 0.20
N GLY A 35 66.13 -1.89 -0.55
CA GLY A 35 66.53 -3.29 -0.54
C GLY A 35 66.72 -3.75 -1.98
N ASP A 36 67.95 -4.14 -2.30
CA ASP A 36 68.35 -5.09 -3.33
C ASP A 36 67.25 -5.58 -4.31
N GLY A 37 67.07 -4.85 -5.41
CA GLY A 37 67.70 -5.24 -6.68
C GLY A 37 67.30 -6.53 -7.40
N SER A 38 66.43 -7.43 -6.91
CA SER A 38 66.11 -8.65 -7.71
C SER A 38 64.84 -9.44 -7.37
N THR A 39 63.68 -8.79 -7.13
CA THR A 39 62.38 -9.50 -7.22
C THR A 39 61.34 -8.66 -7.95
N PRO A 40 60.76 -9.15 -9.08
CA PRO A 40 59.68 -8.44 -9.73
C PRO A 40 58.45 -8.41 -8.81
N PRO A 41 57.65 -7.32 -8.81
CA PRO A 41 56.40 -7.31 -8.08
C PRO A 41 55.53 -8.48 -8.55
N PHE A 42 55.12 -9.33 -7.62
CA PHE A 42 54.22 -10.44 -7.89
C PHE A 42 52.87 -9.86 -8.34
N SER A 43 52.70 -9.72 -9.65
CA SER A 43 51.41 -9.53 -10.29
C SER A 43 50.83 -10.94 -10.45
N PRO A 44 49.84 -11.36 -9.66
CA PRO A 44 49.18 -12.63 -9.89
C PRO A 44 48.64 -12.63 -11.33
N PRO A 45 48.60 -13.78 -12.01
CA PRO A 45 48.03 -13.89 -13.34
C PRO A 45 46.51 -13.77 -13.21
N TRP A 46 46.02 -12.58 -12.88
CA TRP A 46 44.61 -12.30 -12.89
C TRP A 46 44.17 -12.34 -14.36
N PRO A 47 43.18 -13.20 -14.69
CA PRO A 47 42.67 -13.28 -16.05
C PRO A 47 42.33 -11.87 -16.56
N SER A 48 42.62 -11.62 -17.83
CA SER A 48 42.24 -10.35 -18.45
C SER A 48 40.73 -10.15 -18.33
N ARG A 49 40.22 -8.93 -18.57
CA ARG A 49 38.77 -8.68 -18.55
C ARG A 49 38.00 -9.63 -19.51
N GLU A 50 38.68 -10.14 -20.54
CA GLU A 50 38.17 -11.08 -21.54
C GLU A 50 38.16 -12.54 -21.07
N ASP A 51 38.90 -12.88 -20.01
CA ASP A 51 39.06 -14.24 -19.48
C ASP A 51 38.17 -14.54 -18.25
N ARG A 52 37.19 -13.67 -17.93
CA ARG A 52 36.31 -13.86 -16.76
C ARG A 52 35.23 -14.92 -17.04
N THR A 53 35.13 -15.93 -16.15
CA THR A 53 34.11 -17.00 -16.22
C THR A 53 32.68 -16.54 -15.93
N TYR A 54 32.51 -15.38 -15.29
CA TYR A 54 31.22 -14.79 -14.98
C TYR A 54 31.24 -13.26 -15.15
N ARG A 55 30.08 -12.70 -15.52
CA ARG A 55 29.88 -11.25 -15.66
C ARG A 55 29.65 -10.55 -14.33
N SER A 56 29.05 -11.24 -13.35
CA SER A 56 28.76 -10.72 -12.02
C SER A 56 28.78 -11.86 -10.99
N VAL A 57 29.17 -11.55 -9.76
CA VAL A 57 29.13 -12.45 -8.61
C VAL A 57 28.24 -11.83 -7.54
N LEU A 58 27.23 -12.57 -7.10
CA LEU A 58 26.44 -12.24 -5.94
C LEU A 58 26.78 -13.23 -4.83
N THR A 59 27.14 -12.71 -3.66
CA THR A 59 27.40 -13.47 -2.45
C THR A 59 26.27 -13.23 -1.45
N HIS A 60 26.03 -14.20 -0.58
CA HIS A 60 25.09 -14.06 0.53
C HIS A 60 25.70 -14.52 1.86
N GLY A 61 25.21 -13.98 2.96
CA GLY A 61 25.57 -14.39 4.31
C GLY A 61 25.11 -15.81 4.66
N PHE A 62 25.56 -16.28 5.82
CA PHE A 62 25.13 -17.57 6.37
C PHE A 62 23.77 -17.43 7.06
N VAL A 63 23.04 -18.55 7.14
CA VAL A 63 21.84 -18.62 7.98
C VAL A 63 22.27 -18.89 9.42
N VAL A 64 21.86 -18.00 10.31
CA VAL A 64 22.12 -18.05 11.76
C VAL A 64 20.80 -18.14 12.52
N ASP A 65 20.85 -18.60 13.77
CA ASP A 65 19.64 -18.67 14.60
C ASP A 65 19.07 -17.28 14.93
N GLY A 66 17.94 -17.24 15.63
CA GLY A 66 17.30 -15.98 16.05
C GLY A 66 18.19 -15.06 16.90
N GLN A 67 19.21 -15.60 17.58
CA GLN A 67 20.18 -14.84 18.38
C GLN A 67 21.43 -14.44 17.58
N GLY A 68 21.51 -14.81 16.30
CA GLY A 68 22.67 -14.55 15.45
C GLY A 68 23.83 -15.54 15.66
N LYS A 69 23.60 -16.67 16.32
CA LYS A 69 24.62 -17.72 16.49
C LYS A 69 24.58 -18.70 15.34
N LYS A 70 25.75 -19.23 14.99
CA LYS A 70 25.87 -20.30 13.99
C LYS A 70 24.97 -21.48 14.39
N MET A 71 24.19 -21.97 13.43
CA MET A 71 23.38 -23.16 13.63
C MET A 71 24.27 -24.41 13.73
N ALA A 72 24.06 -25.21 14.78
CA ALA A 72 24.77 -26.47 14.98
C ALA A 72 23.84 -27.49 15.62
N LYS A 73 23.85 -28.74 15.13
CA LYS A 73 23.00 -29.82 15.67
C LYS A 73 23.21 -30.03 17.17
N THR A 74 24.44 -29.87 17.65
CA THR A 74 24.80 -30.00 19.07
C THR A 74 24.20 -28.91 19.96
N LEU A 75 23.88 -27.74 19.40
CA LEU A 75 23.24 -26.63 20.11
C LEU A 75 21.71 -26.70 20.07
N GLY A 76 21.14 -27.63 19.29
CA GLY A 76 19.68 -27.78 19.14
C GLY A 76 18.98 -26.59 18.48
N ASN A 77 19.73 -25.67 17.86
CA ASN A 77 19.22 -24.43 17.26
C ASN A 77 19.08 -24.50 15.73
N VAL A 78 19.15 -25.70 15.15
CA VAL A 78 18.98 -25.93 13.71
C VAL A 78 17.50 -26.01 13.38
N ILE A 79 17.06 -25.20 12.42
CA ILE A 79 15.72 -25.29 11.84
C ILE A 79 15.87 -25.81 10.41
N ALA A 80 15.27 -26.97 10.13
CA ALA A 80 15.36 -27.57 8.80
C ALA A 80 14.38 -26.87 7.82
N PRO A 81 14.74 -26.67 6.54
CA PRO A 81 13.81 -26.13 5.54
C PRO A 81 12.51 -26.93 5.41
N SER A 82 12.58 -28.27 5.55
CA SER A 82 11.40 -29.15 5.50
C SER A 82 10.40 -28.86 6.62
N GLU A 83 10.87 -28.54 7.83
CA GLU A 83 10.01 -28.19 8.97
C GLU A 83 9.24 -26.90 8.69
N ILE A 84 9.89 -25.91 8.07
CA ILE A 84 9.23 -24.66 7.67
C ILE A 84 8.23 -24.90 6.56
N ILE A 85 8.59 -25.69 5.54
CA ILE A 85 7.71 -25.99 4.41
C ILE A 85 6.46 -26.75 4.87
N GLU A 86 6.62 -27.74 5.75
CA GLU A 86 5.51 -28.52 6.29
C GLU A 86 4.56 -27.64 7.13
N LYS A 87 5.13 -26.72 7.93
CA LYS A 87 4.33 -25.88 8.84
C LYS A 87 3.70 -24.67 8.16
N TYR A 88 4.41 -24.00 7.26
CA TYR A 88 4.04 -22.69 6.72
C TYR A 88 3.91 -22.67 5.19
N GLY A 89 4.38 -23.70 4.49
CA GLY A 89 4.40 -23.77 3.03
C GLY A 89 5.68 -23.20 2.41
N ALA A 90 5.99 -23.65 1.18
CA ALA A 90 7.21 -23.27 0.47
C ALA A 90 7.27 -21.77 0.14
N ASP A 91 6.15 -21.14 -0.17
CA ASP A 91 6.08 -19.70 -0.45
C ASP A 91 6.49 -18.85 0.74
N VAL A 92 6.17 -19.26 1.98
CA VAL A 92 6.56 -18.53 3.18
C VAL A 92 8.07 -18.60 3.41
N LEU A 93 8.70 -19.75 3.14
CA LEU A 93 10.17 -19.86 3.18
C LEU A 93 10.83 -18.97 2.11
N ARG A 94 10.30 -18.96 0.88
CA ARG A 94 10.79 -18.08 -0.20
C ARG A 94 10.62 -16.60 0.15
N LEU A 95 9.50 -16.26 0.77
CA LEU A 95 9.22 -14.90 1.25
C LEU A 95 10.23 -14.47 2.33
N TRP A 96 10.57 -15.36 3.27
CA TRP A 96 11.62 -15.08 4.25
C TRP A 96 12.96 -14.77 3.58
N VAL A 97 13.38 -15.58 2.60
CA VAL A 97 14.62 -15.33 1.83
C VAL A 97 14.55 -13.97 1.14
N ALA A 98 13.44 -13.68 0.44
CA ALA A 98 13.29 -12.42 -0.28
C ALA A 98 13.21 -11.20 0.64
N ALA A 99 12.63 -11.34 1.83
CA ALA A 99 12.50 -10.25 2.82
C ALA A 99 13.81 -9.98 3.60
N SER A 100 14.76 -10.90 3.53
CA SER A 100 16.01 -10.82 4.29
C SER A 100 17.07 -9.98 3.57
N ASP A 101 17.90 -9.28 4.34
CA ASP A 101 19.12 -8.69 3.81
C ASP A 101 20.19 -9.77 3.67
N TYR A 102 20.28 -10.35 2.47
CA TYR A 102 21.19 -11.45 2.19
C TYR A 102 22.66 -11.02 2.18
N GLN A 103 22.98 -9.72 2.20
CA GLN A 103 24.39 -9.27 2.23
C GLN A 103 25.06 -9.57 3.58
N GLU A 104 24.25 -9.72 4.62
CA GLU A 104 24.64 -10.06 5.97
C GLU A 104 24.17 -11.47 6.36
N ASP A 105 24.67 -11.97 7.49
CA ASP A 105 24.15 -13.21 8.07
C ASP A 105 22.65 -13.06 8.39
N THR A 106 21.85 -13.98 7.83
CA THR A 106 20.39 -13.91 7.91
C THR A 106 19.87 -14.72 9.09
N ARG A 107 19.07 -14.08 9.95
CA ARG A 107 18.48 -14.72 11.13
C ARG A 107 17.24 -15.53 10.79
N LEU A 108 17.15 -16.73 11.38
CA LEU A 108 16.00 -17.61 11.26
C LEU A 108 15.53 -18.06 12.65
N SER A 109 14.26 -17.82 12.95
CA SER A 109 13.57 -18.31 14.14
C SER A 109 12.09 -18.51 13.85
N MET A 110 11.40 -19.33 14.65
CA MET A 110 9.95 -19.52 14.49
C MET A 110 9.15 -18.24 14.73
N GLU A 111 9.66 -17.33 15.56
CA GLU A 111 9.07 -16.00 15.79
C GLU A 111 9.16 -15.13 14.53
N ILE A 112 10.34 -15.08 13.88
CA ILE A 112 10.53 -14.38 12.60
C ILE A 112 9.58 -14.95 11.54
N MET A 113 9.46 -16.28 11.46
CA MET A 113 8.54 -16.94 10.53
C MET A 113 7.08 -16.57 10.81
N ASN A 114 6.63 -16.55 12.07
CA ASN A 114 5.26 -16.16 12.41
C ASN A 114 4.95 -14.72 11.99
N ASN A 115 5.86 -13.78 12.24
CA ASN A 115 5.69 -12.39 11.81
C ASN A 115 5.59 -12.26 10.28
N LEU A 116 6.38 -13.06 9.55
CA LEU A 116 6.31 -13.12 8.09
C LEU A 116 5.00 -13.72 7.58
N VAL A 117 4.46 -14.74 8.25
CA VAL A 117 3.15 -15.31 7.92
C VAL A 117 2.05 -14.26 8.03
N ASP A 118 2.09 -13.38 9.01
CA ASP A 118 1.09 -12.31 9.14
C ASP A 118 1.21 -11.29 8.01
N GLY A 119 2.43 -10.94 7.57
CA GLY A 119 2.65 -10.15 6.36
C GLY A 119 2.11 -10.84 5.11
N TYR A 120 2.44 -12.12 4.91
CA TYR A 120 1.93 -12.94 3.81
C TYR A 120 0.39 -13.00 3.79
N ARG A 121 -0.25 -13.20 4.94
CA ARG A 121 -1.72 -13.21 5.08
C ARG A 121 -2.35 -11.89 4.64
N LYS A 122 -1.71 -10.75 4.93
CA LYS A 122 -2.21 -9.44 4.46
C LYS A 122 -2.20 -9.37 2.93
N ILE A 123 -1.08 -9.74 2.30
CA ILE A 123 -0.99 -9.81 0.82
C ILE A 123 -2.09 -10.73 0.26
N ARG A 124 -2.21 -11.95 0.80
CA ARG A 124 -3.22 -12.94 0.34
C ARG A 124 -4.65 -12.44 0.55
N ASN A 125 -4.94 -11.75 1.64
CA ASN A 125 -6.26 -11.17 1.90
C ASN A 125 -6.62 -10.02 0.95
N THR A 126 -5.65 -9.16 0.62
CA THR A 126 -5.82 -8.09 -0.39
C THR A 126 -6.13 -8.69 -1.76
N ILE A 127 -5.41 -9.75 -2.15
CA ILE A 127 -5.63 -10.48 -3.39
C ILE A 127 -6.99 -11.18 -3.41
N ARG A 128 -7.34 -11.87 -2.32
CA ARG A 128 -8.65 -12.52 -2.15
C ARG A 128 -9.79 -11.50 -2.27
N TYR A 129 -9.64 -10.31 -1.69
CA TYR A 129 -10.64 -9.25 -1.82
C TYR A 129 -10.86 -8.84 -3.28
N MET A 130 -9.79 -8.66 -4.07
CA MET A 130 -9.93 -8.37 -5.50
C MET A 130 -10.64 -9.52 -6.23
N LEU A 131 -10.18 -10.77 -6.05
CA LEU A 131 -10.81 -11.95 -6.66
C LEU A 131 -12.30 -12.04 -6.32
N SER A 132 -12.69 -11.83 -5.06
CA SER A 132 -14.09 -11.84 -4.62
C SER A 132 -14.94 -10.72 -5.21
N ASN A 133 -14.33 -9.64 -5.70
CA ASN A 133 -15.03 -8.56 -6.40
C ASN A 133 -14.98 -8.70 -7.93
N LEU A 134 -14.28 -9.70 -8.46
CA LEU A 134 -14.11 -9.94 -9.90
C LEU A 134 -14.90 -11.15 -10.43
N TYR A 135 -15.67 -11.83 -9.58
CA TYR A 135 -16.37 -13.08 -9.93
C TYR A 135 -17.35 -12.96 -11.12
N ASP A 136 -17.95 -11.79 -11.31
CA ASP A 136 -18.87 -11.48 -12.42
C ASP A 136 -18.29 -10.45 -13.39
N TYR A 137 -16.98 -10.18 -13.32
CA TYR A 137 -16.32 -9.29 -14.25
C TYR A 137 -16.20 -10.01 -15.60
N PRO A 138 -16.76 -9.46 -16.70
CA PRO A 138 -16.82 -10.15 -18.00
C PRO A 138 -15.45 -10.34 -18.67
N GLY A 139 -14.37 -9.85 -18.06
CA GLY A 139 -13.01 -9.99 -18.56
C GLY A 139 -12.65 -8.99 -19.65
N GLY A 140 -11.37 -9.02 -20.04
CA GLY A 140 -10.82 -8.22 -21.15
C GLY A 140 -10.06 -6.97 -20.71
N ARG A 141 -8.88 -6.77 -21.33
CA ARG A 141 -8.07 -5.53 -21.24
C ARG A 141 -8.72 -4.35 -21.99
N THR A 142 -9.86 -4.59 -22.65
CA THR A 142 -10.55 -3.67 -23.56
C THR A 142 -11.46 -2.66 -22.89
N HIS A 143 -11.64 -2.71 -21.57
CA HIS A 143 -12.34 -1.65 -20.87
C HIS A 143 -11.53 -0.36 -20.98
N ALA A 144 -12.22 0.72 -21.38
CA ALA A 144 -11.61 2.05 -21.43
C ALA A 144 -10.98 2.39 -20.07
N PRO A 145 -9.88 3.16 -20.05
CA PRO A 145 -9.31 3.65 -18.80
C PRO A 145 -10.40 4.27 -17.92
N SER A 146 -10.42 3.89 -16.64
CA SER A 146 -11.39 4.44 -15.70
C SER A 146 -11.25 5.96 -15.64
N ARG A 147 -12.39 6.65 -15.66
CA ARG A 147 -12.45 8.11 -15.49
C ARG A 147 -12.60 8.50 -14.03
N ASP A 148 -12.88 7.54 -13.16
CA ASP A 148 -13.03 7.78 -11.73
C ASP A 148 -11.71 8.23 -11.09
N ILE A 149 -11.80 9.20 -10.19
CA ILE A 149 -10.64 9.83 -9.56
C ILE A 149 -9.85 8.83 -8.70
N LEU A 150 -10.52 7.96 -7.94
CA LEU A 150 -9.88 6.99 -7.06
C LEU A 150 -9.23 5.87 -7.86
N ASP A 151 -9.90 5.40 -8.91
CA ASP A 151 -9.37 4.39 -9.82
C ASP A 151 -8.10 4.90 -10.55
N ARG A 152 -8.11 6.14 -11.05
CA ARG A 152 -6.91 6.76 -11.67
C ARG A 152 -5.79 6.92 -10.65
N TRP A 153 -6.11 7.39 -9.45
CA TRP A 153 -5.13 7.57 -8.39
C TRP A 153 -4.44 6.25 -8.02
N ILE A 154 -5.19 5.17 -7.77
CA ILE A 154 -4.58 3.90 -7.36
C ILE A 154 -3.75 3.27 -8.49
N LEU A 155 -4.13 3.48 -9.75
CA LEU A 155 -3.32 3.07 -10.90
C LEU A 155 -2.01 3.86 -10.98
N SER A 156 -2.03 5.16 -10.74
CA SER A 156 -0.81 5.98 -10.69
C SER A 156 0.15 5.51 -9.59
N VAL A 157 -0.37 5.33 -8.37
CA VAL A 157 0.40 4.79 -7.24
C VAL A 157 0.96 3.40 -7.56
N TRP A 158 0.19 2.56 -8.27
CA TRP A 158 0.66 1.26 -8.71
C TRP A 158 1.81 1.36 -9.73
N GLU A 159 1.76 2.27 -10.70
CA GLU A 159 2.85 2.47 -11.66
C GLU A 159 4.17 2.88 -10.96
N GLY A 160 4.10 3.74 -9.93
CA GLY A 160 5.26 4.09 -9.11
C GLY A 160 5.79 2.92 -8.28
N THR A 161 4.88 2.15 -7.68
CA THR A 161 5.21 0.92 -6.91
C THR A 161 5.86 -0.13 -7.82
N LYS A 162 5.27 -0.39 -8.99
CA LYS A 162 5.78 -1.31 -10.01
C LYS A 162 7.17 -0.90 -10.47
N ALA A 163 7.40 0.38 -10.79
CA ALA A 163 8.72 0.87 -11.17
C ALA A 163 9.77 0.59 -10.08
N SER A 164 9.44 0.84 -8.81
CA SER A 164 10.33 0.56 -7.68
C SER A 164 10.64 -0.93 -7.52
N ILE A 165 9.64 -1.80 -7.74
CA ILE A 165 9.82 -3.26 -7.70
C ILE A 165 10.73 -3.75 -8.85
N LEU A 166 10.50 -3.27 -10.07
CA LEU A 166 11.31 -3.64 -11.24
C LEU A 166 12.77 -3.21 -11.06
N GLU A 167 13.00 -1.98 -10.57
CA GLU A 167 14.34 -1.50 -10.25
C GLU A 167 15.00 -2.35 -9.15
N ALA A 168 14.24 -2.72 -8.11
CA ALA A 168 14.75 -3.57 -7.06
C ALA A 168 15.10 -4.99 -7.56
N TYR A 169 14.37 -5.55 -8.53
CA TYR A 169 14.78 -6.80 -9.19
C TYR A 169 16.10 -6.63 -9.95
N ASP A 170 16.27 -5.56 -10.73
CA ASP A 170 17.50 -5.31 -11.50
C ASP A 170 18.71 -5.13 -10.57
N GLN A 171 18.53 -4.38 -9.49
CA GLN A 171 19.56 -4.15 -8.47
C GLN A 171 19.74 -5.31 -7.49
N ARG A 172 18.99 -6.42 -7.64
CA ARG A 172 19.02 -7.58 -6.73
C ARG A 172 18.72 -7.20 -5.27
N LYS A 173 17.81 -6.26 -5.04
CA LYS A 173 17.38 -5.75 -3.72
C LYS A 173 16.03 -6.36 -3.32
N PHE A 174 15.99 -7.68 -3.12
CA PHE A 174 14.73 -8.41 -2.90
C PHE A 174 13.92 -7.92 -1.68
N ALA A 175 14.59 -7.50 -0.60
CA ALA A 175 13.90 -6.98 0.58
C ALA A 175 13.05 -5.74 0.26
N GLN A 176 13.51 -4.89 -0.66
CA GLN A 176 12.77 -3.70 -1.10
C GLN A 176 11.53 -4.04 -1.92
N ILE A 177 11.55 -5.17 -2.63
CA ILE A 177 10.39 -5.71 -3.35
C ILE A 177 9.30 -6.04 -2.34
N ILE A 178 9.64 -6.81 -1.30
CA ILE A 178 8.69 -7.24 -0.27
C ILE A 178 8.16 -6.04 0.54
N GLN A 179 9.00 -5.05 0.85
CA GLN A 179 8.58 -3.82 1.51
C GLN A 179 7.58 -3.01 0.65
N SER A 180 7.90 -2.79 -0.63
CA SER A 180 7.04 -2.08 -1.58
C SER A 180 5.68 -2.77 -1.74
N LEU A 181 5.68 -4.10 -1.88
CA LEU A 181 4.46 -4.90 -1.99
C LEU A 181 3.60 -4.84 -0.72
N ASN A 182 4.21 -5.01 0.45
CA ASN A 182 3.48 -4.94 1.72
C ASN A 182 2.85 -3.57 1.93
N HIS A 183 3.60 -2.51 1.61
CA HIS A 183 3.11 -1.13 1.71
C HIS A 183 1.92 -0.91 0.78
N PHE A 184 2.05 -1.24 -0.51
CA PHE A 184 0.97 -1.07 -1.49
C PHE A 184 -0.27 -1.90 -1.15
N CYS A 185 -0.13 -3.18 -0.79
CA CYS A 185 -1.24 -4.05 -0.44
C CYS A 185 -1.96 -3.62 0.84
N SER A 186 -1.21 -3.20 1.86
CA SER A 186 -1.78 -2.89 3.18
C SER A 186 -2.32 -1.47 3.25
N LEU A 187 -1.56 -0.48 2.76
CA LEU A 187 -1.91 0.94 2.87
C LEU A 187 -2.75 1.39 1.67
N SER A 188 -2.16 1.37 0.47
CA SER A 188 -2.78 1.94 -0.73
C SER A 188 -4.06 1.20 -1.13
N LEU A 189 -4.02 -0.14 -1.16
CA LEU A 189 -5.19 -0.96 -1.49
C LEU A 189 -6.13 -1.13 -0.30
N SER A 190 -5.71 -1.87 0.74
CA SER A 190 -6.63 -2.32 1.79
C SER A 190 -7.16 -1.18 2.67
N ALA A 191 -6.30 -0.26 3.14
CA ALA A 191 -6.71 0.79 4.08
C ALA A 191 -7.37 1.99 3.40
N HIS A 192 -7.08 2.22 2.12
CA HIS A 192 -7.57 3.38 1.38
C HIS A 192 -8.51 2.99 0.25
N TYR A 193 -7.98 2.51 -0.87
CA TYR A 193 -8.76 2.32 -2.09
C TYR A 193 -9.97 1.40 -1.88
N PHE A 194 -9.77 0.18 -1.38
CA PHE A 194 -10.85 -0.78 -1.15
C PHE A 194 -11.90 -0.23 -0.18
N ASP A 195 -11.48 0.45 0.88
CA ASP A 195 -12.41 1.00 1.85
C ASP A 195 -13.33 2.06 1.23
N MET A 196 -12.78 2.92 0.37
CA MET A 196 -13.52 3.97 -0.34
C MET A 196 -14.47 3.40 -1.41
N VAL A 197 -14.09 2.35 -2.13
CA VAL A 197 -14.88 1.83 -3.26
C VAL A 197 -15.86 0.69 -2.90
N LYS A 198 -15.92 0.23 -1.65
CA LYS A 198 -16.86 -0.82 -1.20
C LYS A 198 -18.31 -0.53 -1.56
N ASP A 199 -18.75 0.70 -1.34
CA ASP A 199 -20.15 1.07 -1.53
C ASP A 199 -20.59 0.89 -3.00
N ARG A 200 -19.79 1.36 -3.97
CA ARG A 200 -20.08 1.15 -5.40
C ARG A 200 -19.96 -0.32 -5.83
N LEU A 201 -19.03 -1.08 -5.25
CA LEU A 201 -18.86 -2.51 -5.59
C LEU A 201 -20.06 -3.36 -5.15
N TYR A 202 -20.67 -3.01 -4.01
CA TYR A 202 -21.73 -3.80 -3.37
C TYR A 202 -23.14 -3.27 -3.64
N ALA A 203 -23.29 -1.94 -3.78
CA ALA A 203 -24.60 -1.31 -3.89
C ALA A 203 -24.94 -0.81 -5.30
N ASP A 204 -23.99 -0.67 -6.23
CA ASP A 204 -24.38 -0.38 -7.61
C ASP A 204 -24.98 -1.61 -8.29
N ARG A 205 -25.51 -1.40 -9.50
CA ARG A 205 -25.93 -2.50 -10.38
C ARG A 205 -24.72 -3.35 -10.77
N ALA A 206 -24.93 -4.64 -11.00
CA ALA A 206 -23.87 -5.55 -11.45
C ALA A 206 -23.18 -5.04 -12.73
N ASP A 207 -23.95 -4.53 -13.68
CA ASP A 207 -23.51 -3.94 -14.95
C ASP A 207 -23.25 -2.42 -14.89
N GLY A 208 -23.30 -1.80 -13.71
CA GLY A 208 -23.13 -0.36 -13.56
C GLY A 208 -21.74 0.11 -13.99
N GLU A 209 -21.69 1.19 -14.77
CA GLU A 209 -20.45 1.73 -15.36
C GLU A 209 -19.35 1.95 -14.31
N THR A 210 -19.67 2.63 -13.20
CA THR A 210 -18.71 2.90 -12.13
C THR A 210 -18.18 1.62 -11.49
N ARG A 211 -19.03 0.61 -11.27
CA ARG A 211 -18.62 -0.70 -10.74
C ARG A 211 -17.72 -1.43 -11.73
N ARG A 212 -18.07 -1.44 -13.02
CA ARG A 212 -17.27 -2.08 -14.08
C ARG A 212 -15.91 -1.41 -14.26
N GLN A 213 -15.83 -0.08 -14.16
CA GLN A 213 -14.56 0.65 -14.16
C GLN A 213 -13.67 0.27 -12.97
N THR A 214 -14.23 0.23 -11.75
CA THR A 214 -13.48 -0.20 -10.55
C THR A 214 -13.03 -1.66 -10.65
N GLN A 215 -13.86 -2.57 -11.19
CA GLN A 215 -13.47 -3.95 -11.47
C GLN A 215 -12.34 -4.04 -12.51
N ALA A 216 -12.41 -3.27 -13.60
CA ALA A 216 -11.34 -3.23 -14.59
C ALA A 216 -10.01 -2.77 -13.98
N THR A 217 -10.06 -1.76 -13.09
CA THR A 217 -8.90 -1.31 -12.32
C THR A 217 -8.34 -2.42 -11.41
N MET A 218 -9.20 -3.11 -10.66
CA MET A 218 -8.77 -4.23 -9.79
C MET A 218 -8.21 -5.41 -10.58
N ALA A 219 -8.83 -5.77 -11.71
CA ALA A 219 -8.37 -6.87 -12.56
C ALA A 219 -6.97 -6.60 -13.10
N ARG A 220 -6.72 -5.35 -13.52
CA ARG A 220 -5.41 -4.92 -14.03
C ARG A 220 -4.33 -4.96 -12.95
N ILE A 221 -4.62 -4.40 -11.77
CA ILE A 221 -3.69 -4.45 -10.63
C ILE A 221 -3.42 -5.91 -10.24
N LEU A 222 -4.45 -6.76 -10.17
CA LEU A 222 -4.31 -8.17 -9.82
C LEU A 222 -3.42 -8.94 -10.81
N GLU A 223 -3.62 -8.72 -12.12
CA GLU A 223 -2.81 -9.35 -13.18
C GLU A 223 -1.33 -8.95 -13.06
N GLU A 224 -1.06 -7.65 -12.98
CA GLU A 224 0.32 -7.14 -12.89
C GLU A 224 0.98 -7.52 -11.55
N LEU A 225 0.22 -7.51 -10.45
CA LEU A 225 0.67 -7.91 -9.12
C LEU A 225 1.04 -9.40 -9.08
N ALA A 226 0.25 -10.27 -9.71
CA ALA A 226 0.56 -11.70 -9.79
C ALA A 226 1.89 -11.94 -10.52
N SER A 227 2.14 -11.25 -11.63
CA SER A 227 3.39 -11.37 -12.38
C SER A 227 4.61 -10.94 -11.56
N VAL A 228 4.57 -9.79 -10.88
CA VAL A 228 5.73 -9.32 -10.08
C VAL A 228 5.97 -10.14 -8.81
N LEU A 229 4.92 -10.81 -8.29
CA LEU A 229 5.01 -11.70 -7.14
C LEU A 229 5.54 -13.09 -7.51
N HIS A 230 5.35 -13.54 -8.76
CA HIS A 230 5.61 -14.93 -9.16
C HIS A 230 7.03 -15.43 -8.84
N PRO A 231 8.11 -14.64 -9.03
CA PRO A 231 9.46 -15.09 -8.67
C PRO A 231 9.63 -15.42 -7.18
N VAL A 232 8.85 -14.79 -6.29
CA VAL A 232 8.90 -15.02 -4.84
C VAL A 232 7.85 -16.03 -4.40
N LEU A 233 6.60 -15.90 -4.87
CA LEU A 233 5.43 -16.66 -4.43
C LEU A 233 4.81 -17.48 -5.59
N PRO A 234 5.54 -18.44 -6.19
CA PRO A 234 5.08 -19.15 -7.38
C PRO A 234 3.80 -19.95 -7.16
N PHE A 235 3.62 -20.55 -5.98
CA PHE A 235 2.43 -21.37 -5.70
C PHE A 235 1.19 -20.48 -5.53
N THR A 236 1.31 -19.41 -4.73
CA THR A 236 0.24 -18.44 -4.50
C THR A 236 -0.19 -17.78 -5.81
N THR A 237 0.76 -17.37 -6.64
CA THR A 237 0.44 -16.68 -7.90
C THR A 237 -0.17 -17.61 -8.96
N THR A 238 0.21 -18.89 -8.94
CA THR A 238 -0.46 -19.92 -9.75
C THR A 238 -1.92 -20.10 -9.31
N GLU A 239 -2.18 -20.16 -7.99
CA GLU A 239 -3.54 -20.22 -7.43
C GLU A 239 -4.37 -18.98 -7.81
N ILE A 240 -3.78 -17.78 -7.78
CA ILE A 240 -4.44 -16.55 -8.23
C ILE A 240 -4.90 -16.68 -9.67
N LEU A 241 -4.01 -17.09 -10.58
CA LEU A 241 -4.35 -17.17 -12.00
C LEU A 241 -5.42 -18.25 -12.27
N LEU A 242 -5.37 -19.36 -11.53
CA LEU A 242 -6.40 -20.39 -11.57
C LEU A 242 -7.78 -19.82 -11.21
N HIS A 243 -7.88 -19.10 -10.08
CA HIS A 243 -9.13 -18.47 -9.65
C HIS A 243 -9.59 -17.34 -10.57
N ALA A 244 -8.68 -16.48 -11.02
CA ALA A 244 -9.00 -15.36 -11.90
C ALA A 244 -9.52 -15.81 -13.27
N SER A 245 -9.07 -16.96 -13.75
CA SER A 245 -9.51 -17.52 -15.04
C SER A 245 -10.78 -18.38 -14.95
N GLY A 246 -11.33 -18.59 -13.74
CA GLY A 246 -12.50 -19.44 -13.52
C GLY A 246 -12.28 -20.91 -13.92
N LYS A 247 -11.02 -21.35 -14.06
CA LYS A 247 -10.67 -22.69 -14.52
C LYS A 247 -10.79 -23.72 -13.39
N SER A 248 -11.13 -24.96 -13.75
CA SER A 248 -11.13 -26.11 -12.83
C SER A 248 -9.75 -26.32 -12.19
N PRO A 249 -9.66 -26.80 -10.93
CA PRO A 249 -8.40 -27.21 -10.31
C PRO A 249 -7.47 -28.09 -11.17
N ASP A 250 -8.03 -28.90 -12.09
CA ASP A 250 -7.28 -29.74 -13.02
C ASP A 250 -6.41 -28.93 -14.02
N LYS A 251 -6.60 -27.61 -14.08
CA LYS A 251 -5.87 -26.67 -14.93
C LYS A 251 -4.73 -25.95 -14.22
N ILE A 252 -4.33 -26.42 -13.04
CA ILE A 252 -3.24 -25.82 -12.26
C ILE A 252 -1.91 -25.76 -13.04
N LEU A 253 -1.60 -26.78 -13.85
CA LEU A 253 -0.39 -26.81 -14.68
C LEU A 253 -0.45 -25.77 -15.81
N ASP A 254 -1.62 -25.62 -16.45
CA ASP A 254 -1.83 -24.60 -17.48
C ASP A 254 -1.69 -23.19 -16.88
N ALA A 255 -2.23 -22.97 -15.67
CA ALA A 255 -2.10 -21.71 -14.95
C ALA A 255 -0.64 -21.44 -14.54
N SER A 256 0.06 -22.44 -14.03
CA SER A 256 1.46 -22.34 -13.63
C SER A 256 2.34 -21.98 -14.83
N MET A 257 2.14 -22.64 -15.97
CA MET A 257 2.87 -22.35 -17.19
C MET A 257 2.55 -20.97 -17.75
N ALA A 258 1.28 -20.55 -17.70
CA ALA A 258 0.88 -19.24 -18.18
C ALA A 258 1.55 -18.10 -17.40
N ILE A 259 1.59 -18.18 -16.07
CA ILE A 259 2.24 -17.13 -15.26
C ILE A 259 3.76 -17.20 -15.32
N LEU A 260 4.35 -18.41 -15.41
CA LEU A 260 5.79 -18.58 -15.55
C LEU A 260 6.33 -17.97 -16.84
N MET A 261 5.55 -18.06 -17.92
CA MET A 261 5.88 -17.53 -19.24
C MET A 261 5.38 -16.09 -19.44
N ALA A 262 4.67 -15.51 -18.48
CA ALA A 262 4.19 -14.15 -18.58
C ALA A 262 5.37 -13.17 -18.49
N PRO A 263 5.42 -12.13 -19.34
CA PRO A 263 6.40 -11.07 -19.18
C PRO A 263 6.13 -10.31 -17.87
N PHE A 264 7.19 -9.73 -17.31
CA PHE A 264 7.01 -8.69 -16.31
C PHE A 264 6.17 -7.55 -16.89
N PRO A 265 5.27 -6.95 -16.09
CA PRO A 265 4.44 -5.85 -16.57
C PRO A 265 5.30 -4.63 -16.90
N GLU A 266 5.08 -4.06 -18.09
CA GLU A 266 5.72 -2.82 -18.48
C GLU A 266 5.10 -1.63 -17.74
N ARG A 267 5.88 -0.58 -17.55
CA ARG A 267 5.38 0.70 -17.04
C ARG A 267 4.51 1.36 -18.09
N ASP A 268 3.37 1.91 -17.68
CA ASP A 268 2.46 2.66 -18.55
C ASP A 268 2.47 4.13 -18.13
N PRO A 269 3.25 5.00 -18.81
CA PRO A 269 3.33 6.42 -18.47
C PRO A 269 1.98 7.15 -18.51
N SER A 270 1.00 6.64 -19.28
CA SER A 270 -0.31 7.28 -19.40
C SER A 270 -1.17 7.19 -18.14
N ARG A 271 -0.80 6.31 -17.19
CA ARG A 271 -1.50 6.13 -15.91
C ARG A 271 -0.87 6.92 -14.78
N ILE A 272 0.26 7.59 -15.03
CA ILE A 272 1.02 8.32 -14.02
C ILE A 272 0.50 9.75 -13.96
N ASP A 273 -0.03 10.13 -12.80
CA ASP A 273 -0.61 11.42 -12.50
C ASP A 273 -0.08 11.91 -11.14
N PRO A 274 1.16 12.47 -11.09
CA PRO A 274 1.80 12.89 -9.85
C PRO A 274 1.05 14.03 -9.15
N GLU A 275 0.35 14.86 -9.94
CA GLU A 275 -0.46 15.95 -9.41
C GLU A 275 -1.70 15.39 -8.68
N LEU A 276 -2.38 14.39 -9.26
CA LEU A 276 -3.44 13.67 -8.57
C LEU A 276 -2.94 12.96 -7.31
N GLU A 277 -1.78 12.29 -7.36
CA GLU A 277 -1.17 11.67 -6.17
C GLU A 277 -0.96 12.70 -5.05
N SER A 278 -0.38 13.85 -5.37
CA SER A 278 -0.15 14.94 -4.40
C SER A 278 -1.46 15.50 -3.83
N GLN A 279 -2.50 15.64 -4.65
CA GLN A 279 -3.82 16.09 -4.20
C GLN A 279 -4.47 15.09 -3.24
N ILE A 280 -4.43 13.79 -3.56
CA ILE A 280 -4.97 12.74 -2.70
C ILE A 280 -4.16 12.61 -1.41
N GLU A 281 -2.84 12.76 -1.44
CA GLU A 281 -1.99 12.77 -0.25
C GLU A 281 -2.40 13.89 0.74
N ARG A 282 -2.68 15.10 0.24
CA ARG A 282 -3.23 16.20 1.06
C ARG A 282 -4.57 15.82 1.70
N LEU A 283 -5.45 15.16 0.94
CA LEU A 283 -6.75 14.69 1.46
C LEU A 283 -6.60 13.54 2.49
N LEU A 284 -5.61 12.66 2.33
CA LEU A 284 -5.30 11.61 3.31
C LEU A 284 -4.83 12.21 4.65
N GLY A 285 -4.12 13.35 4.62
CA GLY A 285 -3.82 14.14 5.82
C GLY A 285 -5.08 14.57 6.58
N LEU A 286 -6.10 15.05 5.86
CA LEU A 286 -7.41 15.38 6.45
C LEU A 286 -8.15 14.13 6.94
N ARG A 287 -8.09 13.03 6.19
CA ARG A 287 -8.72 11.75 6.58
C ARG A 287 -8.13 11.21 7.88
N THR A 288 -6.86 11.49 8.17
CA THR A 288 -6.23 11.15 9.45
C THR A 288 -6.84 11.95 10.61
N VAL A 289 -7.09 13.25 10.43
CA VAL A 289 -7.78 14.08 11.43
C VAL A 289 -9.21 13.59 11.63
N PHE A 290 -9.94 13.40 10.52
CA PHE A 290 -11.31 12.88 10.52
C PHE A 290 -11.41 11.53 11.24
N GLY A 291 -10.49 10.59 10.95
CA GLY A 291 -10.44 9.28 11.60
C GLY A 291 -10.41 9.38 13.12
N ARG A 292 -9.49 10.19 13.66
CA ARG A 292 -9.40 10.44 15.12
C ARG A 292 -10.71 10.97 15.70
N MET A 293 -11.31 11.97 15.06
CA MET A 293 -12.60 12.52 15.50
C MET A 293 -13.69 11.44 15.54
N THR A 294 -13.78 10.59 14.52
CA THR A 294 -14.80 9.54 14.46
C THR A 294 -14.55 8.39 15.43
N ASP A 295 -13.28 8.08 15.73
CA ASP A 295 -12.93 7.05 16.70
C ASP A 295 -13.29 7.48 18.13
N ASP A 296 -13.05 8.76 18.47
CA ASP A 296 -13.49 9.35 19.74
C ASP A 296 -15.03 9.31 19.87
N LEU A 297 -15.76 9.71 18.84
CA LEU A 297 -17.23 9.66 18.82
C LEU A 297 -17.78 8.23 18.95
N LYS A 298 -17.15 7.23 18.31
CA LYS A 298 -17.52 5.81 18.44
C LYS A 298 -17.25 5.29 19.86
N LYS A 299 -16.12 5.67 20.46
CA LYS A 299 -15.77 5.29 21.84
C LYS A 299 -16.77 5.86 22.85
N GLU A 300 -17.23 7.09 22.62
CA GLU A 300 -18.30 7.75 23.38
C GLU A 300 -19.71 7.21 23.07
N LYS A 301 -19.83 6.27 22.10
CA LYS A 301 -21.11 5.71 21.61
C LYS A 301 -22.08 6.76 21.07
N ARG A 302 -21.57 7.89 20.56
CA ARG A 302 -22.36 8.97 19.96
C ARG A 302 -22.73 8.68 18.50
N ILE A 303 -21.93 7.87 17.83
CA ILE A 303 -22.19 7.34 16.48
C ILE A 303 -21.89 5.85 16.46
N GLY A 304 -22.62 5.08 15.63
CA GLY A 304 -22.28 3.68 15.34
C GLY A 304 -21.34 3.54 14.14
N SER A 305 -21.52 4.38 13.12
CA SER A 305 -20.79 4.34 11.86
C SER A 305 -20.44 5.73 11.34
N THR A 306 -19.39 5.85 10.52
CA THR A 306 -19.06 7.09 9.80
C THR A 306 -20.15 7.48 8.80
N LEU A 307 -20.96 6.51 8.35
CA LEU A 307 -22.13 6.75 7.51
C LEU A 307 -23.23 7.55 8.24
N GLU A 308 -23.16 7.75 9.55
CA GLU A 308 -24.08 8.63 10.29
C GLU A 308 -23.67 10.10 10.24
N ILE A 309 -22.60 10.45 9.53
CA ILE A 309 -21.99 11.77 9.55
C ILE A 309 -22.29 12.57 8.27
N HIS A 310 -22.59 13.86 8.47
CA HIS A 310 -22.40 14.91 7.49
C HIS A 310 -21.09 15.64 7.82
N LEU A 311 -20.08 15.45 6.98
CA LEU A 311 -18.81 16.17 7.09
C LEU A 311 -18.92 17.53 6.40
N ARG A 312 -18.77 18.59 7.17
CA ARG A 312 -18.66 19.95 6.66
C ARG A 312 -17.21 20.42 6.79
N MET A 313 -16.69 20.97 5.71
CA MET A 313 -15.35 21.54 5.68
C MET A 313 -15.40 23.03 5.37
N THR A 314 -14.52 23.79 6.01
CA THR A 314 -14.24 25.19 5.69
C THR A 314 -12.75 25.38 5.47
N GLY A 315 -12.39 26.43 4.72
CA GLY A 315 -11.02 26.74 4.33
C GLY A 315 -10.88 26.90 2.82
N ASP A 316 -9.63 26.97 2.36
CA ASP A 316 -9.29 27.13 0.94
C ASP A 316 -9.63 25.85 0.14
N ARG A 317 -10.77 25.86 -0.55
CA ARG A 317 -11.20 24.74 -1.41
C ARG A 317 -10.20 24.46 -2.52
N SER A 318 -9.55 25.48 -3.07
CA SER A 318 -8.65 25.32 -4.21
C SER A 318 -7.40 24.50 -3.85
N ARG A 319 -6.99 24.53 -2.59
CA ARG A 319 -5.86 23.73 -2.07
C ARG A 319 -6.14 22.23 -2.04
N TYR A 320 -7.36 21.85 -1.64
CA TYR A 320 -7.76 20.45 -1.44
C TYR A 320 -8.57 19.87 -2.60
N ASN A 321 -9.11 20.74 -3.46
CA ASN A 321 -9.91 20.38 -4.62
C ASN A 321 -9.58 21.26 -5.84
N PRO A 322 -8.32 21.35 -6.27
CA PRO A 322 -7.95 22.16 -7.45
C PRO A 322 -8.61 21.62 -8.73
N GLY A 323 -8.92 20.31 -8.78
CA GLY A 323 -9.63 19.67 -9.90
C GLY A 323 -11.14 19.92 -9.93
N ASN A 324 -11.69 20.73 -9.02
CA ASN A 324 -13.12 21.02 -8.89
C ASN A 324 -14.00 19.75 -8.89
N TRP A 325 -13.58 18.74 -8.15
CA TRP A 325 -14.32 17.50 -8.00
C TRP A 325 -15.66 17.72 -7.27
N PRO A 326 -16.68 16.95 -7.66
CA PRO A 326 -18.01 17.04 -7.04
C PRO A 326 -18.01 16.57 -5.58
N ASP A 327 -19.01 16.98 -4.82
CA ASP A 327 -19.10 16.68 -3.38
C ASP A 327 -19.27 15.17 -3.10
N ASP A 328 -19.82 14.40 -4.03
CA ASP A 328 -19.99 12.93 -3.91
C ASP A 328 -18.65 12.17 -3.95
N PHE A 329 -17.62 12.72 -4.60
CA PHE A 329 -16.25 12.22 -4.47
C PHE A 329 -15.80 12.30 -3.01
N PHE A 330 -16.05 13.42 -2.32
CA PHE A 330 -15.69 13.57 -0.91
C PHE A 330 -16.56 12.71 0.02
N GLU A 331 -17.85 12.52 -0.31
CA GLU A 331 -18.71 11.55 0.40
C GLU A 331 -18.10 10.14 0.35
N THR A 332 -17.62 9.72 -0.83
CA THR A 332 -16.94 8.43 -1.04
C THR A 332 -15.57 8.39 -0.35
N PHE A 333 -14.78 9.45 -0.49
CA PHE A 333 -13.42 9.53 0.04
C PHE A 333 -13.38 9.56 1.56
N PHE A 334 -14.35 10.17 2.25
CA PHE A 334 -14.43 10.16 3.72
C PHE A 334 -15.34 9.06 4.27
N ILE A 335 -16.08 8.36 3.40
CA ILE A 335 -17.04 7.31 3.76
C ILE A 335 -18.09 7.87 4.73
N VAL A 336 -18.76 8.92 4.26
CA VAL A 336 -19.80 9.67 4.98
C VAL A 336 -21.07 9.77 4.13
N SER A 337 -22.20 10.01 4.77
CA SER A 337 -23.48 10.11 4.04
C SER A 337 -23.70 11.43 3.33
N LYS A 338 -23.03 12.48 3.81
CA LYS A 338 -23.11 13.81 3.22
C LYS A 338 -21.79 14.56 3.40
N PHE A 339 -21.40 15.27 2.35
CA PHE A 339 -20.30 16.23 2.38
C PHE A 339 -20.82 17.61 1.97
N SER A 340 -20.20 18.66 2.49
CA SER A 340 -20.38 20.03 1.99
C SER A 340 -19.16 20.90 2.27
N TRP A 341 -18.72 21.65 1.27
CA TRP A 341 -17.76 22.74 1.46
C TRP A 341 -18.48 24.05 1.75
N LYS A 342 -18.00 24.82 2.72
CA LYS A 342 -18.54 26.14 3.08
C LYS A 342 -17.42 27.18 3.19
N ASP A 343 -17.76 28.42 2.86
CA ASP A 343 -16.83 29.55 3.05
C ASP A 343 -16.64 29.84 4.54
N ALA A 344 -15.41 30.22 4.89
CA ALA A 344 -15.02 30.58 6.24
C ALA A 344 -15.91 31.73 6.75
N GLY A 345 -16.61 31.52 7.87
CA GLY A 345 -17.51 32.52 8.47
C GLY A 345 -19.00 32.17 8.44
N SER A 346 -19.42 31.17 7.65
CA SER A 346 -20.82 30.69 7.60
C SER A 346 -21.10 29.60 8.65
N MET A 347 -20.77 29.88 9.91
CA MET A 347 -20.84 28.90 11.02
C MET A 347 -22.15 28.96 11.82
N GLU A 348 -23.16 29.66 11.32
CA GLU A 348 -24.52 29.55 11.85
C GLU A 348 -25.17 28.32 11.23
N ASP A 349 -25.14 27.20 11.95
CA ASP A 349 -25.92 26.02 11.57
C ASP A 349 -26.93 25.69 12.67
N PRO A 350 -28.23 25.54 12.34
CA PRO A 350 -29.23 25.10 13.30
C PRO A 350 -29.11 23.61 13.68
N ALA A 351 -28.15 22.87 13.11
CA ALA A 351 -27.94 21.45 13.37
C ALA A 351 -26.91 21.19 14.47
N ALA A 352 -27.17 20.21 15.34
CA ALA A 352 -26.26 19.83 16.42
C ALA A 352 -24.86 19.47 15.90
N VAL A 353 -23.83 20.08 16.47
CA VAL A 353 -22.43 19.76 16.18
C VAL A 353 -22.01 18.53 17.00
N LEU A 354 -21.49 17.50 16.34
CA LEU A 354 -20.95 16.32 17.00
C LEU A 354 -19.51 16.57 17.49
N ALA A 355 -18.66 17.07 16.60
CA ALA A 355 -17.27 17.36 16.89
C ALA A 355 -16.72 18.40 15.90
N THR A 356 -15.67 19.11 16.32
CA THR A 356 -14.93 20.07 15.50
C THR A 356 -13.45 19.89 15.72
N ALA A 357 -12.66 19.98 14.64
CA ALA A 357 -11.20 19.95 14.73
C ALA A 357 -10.58 20.82 13.64
N GLU A 358 -9.40 21.34 13.93
CA GLU A 358 -8.55 21.96 12.92
C GLU A 358 -7.89 20.89 12.05
N GLY A 359 -7.83 21.17 10.74
CA GLY A 359 -7.10 20.37 9.78
C GLY A 359 -5.57 20.53 9.94
N PRO A 360 -4.78 19.80 9.15
CA PRO A 360 -3.32 19.89 9.19
C PRO A 360 -2.79 21.30 8.84
N GLU A 361 -3.53 22.03 8.00
CA GLU A 361 -3.15 23.35 7.52
C GLU A 361 -3.97 24.44 8.24
N PRO A 362 -3.34 25.59 8.59
CA PRO A 362 -4.04 26.71 9.22
C PRO A 362 -5.26 27.18 8.43
N GLY A 363 -6.36 27.43 9.14
CA GLY A 363 -7.61 27.91 8.54
C GLY A 363 -8.49 26.84 7.91
N THR A 364 -8.08 25.55 7.96
CA THR A 364 -8.95 24.44 7.57
C THR A 364 -9.66 23.89 8.80
N ILE A 365 -10.98 23.80 8.76
CA ILE A 365 -11.78 23.28 9.89
C ILE A 365 -12.70 22.17 9.40
N LEU A 366 -12.71 21.05 10.13
CA LEU A 366 -13.63 19.94 9.94
C LEU A 366 -14.71 20.01 11.02
N VAL A 367 -15.97 19.99 10.61
CA VAL A 367 -17.14 19.97 11.50
C VAL A 367 -17.99 18.76 11.16
N LEU A 368 -18.27 17.94 12.17
CA LEU A 368 -19.08 16.74 12.04
C LEU A 368 -20.50 17.04 12.54
N HIS A 369 -21.48 16.79 11.69
CA HIS A 369 -22.90 16.85 12.05
C HIS A 369 -23.55 15.47 11.87
N PRO A 370 -24.71 15.21 12.49
CA PRO A 370 -25.53 14.05 12.12
C PRO A 370 -25.96 14.14 10.65
N ALA A 371 -25.82 13.06 9.91
CA ALA A 371 -26.26 13.01 8.51
C ALA A 371 -27.78 13.10 8.39
N PRO A 372 -28.28 13.88 7.40
CA PRO A 372 -29.71 14.06 7.20
C PRO A 372 -30.39 12.79 6.67
N GLY A 373 -31.70 12.69 6.94
CA GLY A 373 -32.52 11.57 6.48
C GLY A 373 -32.36 10.31 7.33
N ILE A 374 -32.75 9.17 6.76
CA ILE A 374 -32.77 7.87 7.44
C ILE A 374 -31.88 6.85 6.72
N LYS A 375 -31.42 5.85 7.46
CA LYS A 375 -30.52 4.79 6.99
C LYS A 375 -31.21 3.96 5.89
N CYS A 376 -30.55 3.84 4.74
CA CYS A 376 -30.90 2.89 3.69
C CYS A 376 -30.45 1.48 4.10
N GLU A 377 -31.34 0.48 4.09
CA GLU A 377 -30.98 -0.88 4.53
C GLU A 377 -30.11 -1.66 3.52
N ARG A 378 -29.88 -1.11 2.31
CA ARG A 378 -28.99 -1.71 1.31
C ARG A 378 -27.57 -1.15 1.33
N CYS A 379 -27.39 0.16 1.14
CA CYS A 379 -26.06 0.79 1.14
C CYS A 379 -25.64 1.37 2.49
N TRP A 380 -26.53 1.37 3.49
CA TRP A 380 -26.31 1.92 4.85
C TRP A 380 -26.05 3.42 4.93
N LEU A 381 -25.98 4.12 3.80
CA LEU A 381 -25.99 5.58 3.75
C LEU A 381 -27.32 6.12 4.30
N ARG A 382 -27.24 7.23 5.04
CA ARG A 382 -28.39 8.04 5.44
C ARG A 382 -28.71 9.00 4.29
N LYS A 383 -29.90 8.85 3.72
CA LYS A 383 -30.38 9.70 2.63
C LYS A 383 -31.80 10.16 2.94
N THR A 384 -32.13 11.37 2.50
CA THR A 384 -33.47 11.95 2.65
C THR A 384 -34.50 11.33 1.71
N THR A 385 -34.05 10.51 0.75
CA THR A 385 -34.86 9.78 -0.21
C THR A 385 -35.17 8.34 0.22
N THR A 386 -34.52 7.84 1.27
CA THR A 386 -34.79 6.51 1.80
C THR A 386 -36.26 6.37 2.22
N GLY A 387 -36.93 5.31 1.76
CA GLY A 387 -38.35 5.07 2.06
C GLY A 387 -39.34 5.88 1.22
N LYS A 388 -38.86 6.67 0.24
CA LYS A 388 -39.71 7.47 -0.65
C LYS A 388 -39.95 6.84 -2.03
N ASN A 389 -39.55 5.58 -2.22
CA ASN A 389 -39.85 4.82 -3.44
C ASN A 389 -41.34 4.39 -3.47
N PRO A 390 -41.91 4.07 -4.65
CA PRO A 390 -43.33 3.73 -4.80
C PRO A 390 -43.82 2.58 -3.90
N GLU A 391 -42.95 1.60 -3.62
CA GLU A 391 -43.27 0.43 -2.81
C GLU A 391 -43.04 0.64 -1.31
N GLY A 392 -42.51 1.80 -0.88
CA GLY A 392 -42.25 2.13 0.51
C GLY A 392 -41.10 1.33 1.16
N ASN A 393 -40.26 0.67 0.36
CA ASN A 393 -39.13 -0.11 0.85
C ASN A 393 -38.09 0.79 1.56
N PRO A 394 -37.39 0.32 2.61
CA PRO A 394 -36.43 1.10 3.40
C PRO A 394 -35.08 1.30 2.66
N VAL A 395 -35.12 1.67 1.38
CA VAL A 395 -33.97 1.89 0.51
C VAL A 395 -34.02 3.28 -0.12
N CYS A 396 -32.85 3.86 -0.39
CA CYS A 396 -32.72 5.15 -1.09
C CYS A 396 -32.92 5.00 -2.61
N ASP A 397 -33.19 6.10 -3.30
CA ASP A 397 -33.47 6.11 -4.75
C ASP A 397 -32.39 5.41 -5.59
N ARG A 398 -31.10 5.60 -5.29
CA ARG A 398 -30.00 4.92 -5.98
C ARG A 398 -30.10 3.40 -5.83
N CYS A 399 -30.35 2.94 -4.60
CA CYS A 399 -30.49 1.51 -4.33
C CYS A 399 -31.76 0.93 -4.94
N HIS A 400 -32.86 1.68 -4.88
CA HIS A 400 -34.11 1.29 -5.49
C HIS A 400 -33.97 1.11 -7.01
N LYS A 401 -33.38 2.09 -7.72
CA LYS A 401 -33.07 1.99 -9.16
C LYS A 401 -32.19 0.78 -9.48
N SER A 402 -31.22 0.49 -8.61
CA SER A 402 -30.34 -0.67 -8.81
C SER A 402 -31.09 -1.99 -8.69
N LEU A 403 -32.05 -2.10 -7.76
CA LEU A 403 -32.87 -3.30 -7.54
C LEU A 403 -33.92 -3.55 -8.64
N GLN A 404 -34.36 -2.51 -9.34
CA GLN A 404 -35.33 -2.63 -10.45
C GLN A 404 -34.71 -3.16 -11.75
N SER A 405 -33.41 -3.35 -11.76
CA SER A 405 -32.64 -3.80 -12.92
C SER A 405 -32.80 -5.31 -13.08
N PRO A 406 -33.16 -5.84 -14.27
CA PRO A 406 -33.07 -7.28 -14.48
C PRO A 406 -31.62 -7.74 -14.28
N VAL A 407 -31.44 -8.83 -13.52
CA VAL A 407 -30.15 -9.47 -13.23
C VAL A 407 -29.56 -10.08 -14.49
#